data_AF-A0A522T677-F1
#
_entry.id   AF-A0A522T677-F1
#
_cell.length_a   1.000
_cell.length_b   1.000
_cell.length_c   1.000
_cell.angle_alpha   90.00
_cell.angle_beta   90.00
_cell.angle_gamma   90.00
#
_symmetry.space_group_name_H-M   'P 1'
#
loop_
_entity.id
_entity.type
_entity.pdbx_description
1 polymer ?
#
loop_
_entity_poly.entity_id
_entity_poly.type
_entity_poly.pdbx_seq_one_letter_code
_entity_poly.pdbx_strand_id
1 'polypeptide(L)'
;MDAMPPTLPPWPYPDIPPAPPPPPPREPAWSGLELTLIVIFTLAAMVVVSLIAVFTWAIAARASGQVLGMPREQMIVALMLLGQTGGFFLGFGFAWTWVAQAQGRKFWDAIHWRKLSASGAAYALLGGVALMAVVQLLGHWVHMPKNTPEQALFTPHTAWMLAVYGVVIAPFFEEFFFRGLLYPTLKATFTSGMEQDELRRWRPLTRILAALGVLAVVVWALRAHFMLGTSVGVEKPILVVALLVILVMPQWLLQGVGWILNQIARLNRGEALAILVTGFLFGMMHAAQLSWAWGPVLLLAFVGIVLTAVRAASGSLVPSWLMHCAYNGVLFVAEFVTTQGFHHFPH
;
A
#
# COMPACT_ATOMS: atom_id res chain seq x y z
N MET A 1 -67.61 40.40 -30.73
CA MET A 1 -66.96 39.49 -29.77
C MET A 1 -66.69 38.21 -30.53
N ASP A 2 -65.50 38.10 -31.10
CA ASP A 2 -65.08 36.94 -31.89
C ASP A 2 -64.86 35.75 -30.96
N ALA A 3 -65.66 34.69 -31.14
CA ALA A 3 -65.50 33.45 -30.41
C ALA A 3 -64.25 32.73 -30.93
N MET A 4 -63.23 32.60 -30.07
CA MET A 4 -62.03 31.83 -30.36
C MET A 4 -62.41 30.38 -30.74
N PRO A 5 -61.83 29.80 -31.79
CA PRO A 5 -62.13 28.43 -32.19
C PRO A 5 -61.68 27.44 -31.09
N PRO A 6 -62.38 26.31 -30.94
CA PRO A 6 -62.09 25.32 -29.90
C PRO A 6 -60.66 24.79 -30.07
N THR A 7 -59.86 24.91 -29.00
CA THR A 7 -58.52 24.32 -28.93
C THR A 7 -58.63 22.81 -29.08
N LEU A 8 -58.03 22.26 -30.14
CA LEU A 8 -57.94 20.81 -30.31
C LEU A 8 -57.26 20.19 -29.08
N PRO A 9 -57.73 19.03 -28.58
CA PRO A 9 -57.09 18.35 -27.47
C PRO A 9 -55.64 18.01 -27.84
N PRO A 10 -54.67 18.20 -26.92
CA PRO A 10 -53.29 17.88 -27.19
C PRO A 10 -53.16 16.41 -27.58
N TRP A 11 -52.41 16.16 -28.66
CA TRP A 11 -52.10 14.80 -29.11
C TRP A 11 -51.49 14.00 -27.94
N PRO A 12 -51.96 12.78 -27.64
CA PRO A 12 -51.36 11.97 -26.58
C PRO A 12 -49.96 11.54 -27.03
N TYR A 13 -48.97 12.37 -26.71
CA TYR A 13 -47.58 11.95 -26.77
C TYR A 13 -47.37 10.91 -25.66
N PRO A 14 -46.85 9.72 -25.98
CA PRO A 14 -46.50 8.74 -24.96
C PRO A 14 -45.50 9.37 -23.99
N ASP A 15 -45.74 9.21 -22.69
CA ASP A 15 -44.78 9.62 -21.68
C ASP A 15 -43.44 8.94 -21.95
N ILE A 16 -42.36 9.71 -21.82
CA ILE A 16 -41.00 9.17 -21.92
C ILE A 16 -40.89 8.08 -20.83
N PRO A 17 -40.51 6.83 -21.18
CA PRO A 17 -40.29 5.80 -20.18
C PRO A 17 -39.37 6.34 -19.09
N PRO A 18 -39.68 6.14 -17.80
CA PRO A 18 -38.80 6.59 -16.73
C PRO A 18 -37.40 6.04 -16.99
N ALA A 19 -36.40 6.92 -16.92
CA ALA A 19 -35.02 6.52 -17.14
C ALA A 19 -34.70 5.35 -16.21
N PRO A 20 -34.04 4.29 -16.71
CA PRO A 20 -33.65 3.17 -15.85
C PRO A 20 -32.82 3.71 -14.67
N PRO A 21 -33.00 3.15 -13.46
CA PRO A 21 -32.24 3.59 -12.31
C PRO A 21 -30.74 3.48 -12.61
N PRO A 22 -29.92 4.45 -12.16
CA PRO A 22 -28.48 4.37 -12.37
C PRO A 22 -27.95 3.06 -11.77
N PRO A 23 -26.97 2.41 -12.43
CA PRO A 23 -26.39 1.17 -11.92
C PRO A 23 -25.82 1.39 -10.51
N PRO A 24 -25.84 0.36 -9.64
CA PRO A 24 -25.29 0.46 -8.31
C PRO A 24 -23.80 0.85 -8.40
N PRO A 25 -23.30 1.69 -7.48
CA PRO A 25 -21.90 2.10 -7.52
C PRO A 25 -20.97 0.89 -7.29
N ARG A 26 -19.81 0.90 -7.95
CA ARG A 26 -18.80 -0.17 -7.86
C ARG A 26 -18.30 -0.33 -6.41
N GLU A 27 -18.15 -1.57 -5.96
CA GLU A 27 -17.54 -1.92 -4.68
C GLU A 27 -16.35 -2.88 -4.90
N PRO A 28 -15.10 -2.50 -4.55
CA PRO A 28 -14.71 -1.19 -4.03
C PRO A 28 -14.83 -0.06 -5.08
N ALA A 29 -14.75 1.18 -4.62
CA ALA A 29 -14.88 2.39 -5.43
C ALA A 29 -13.83 2.53 -6.56
N TRP A 30 -12.76 1.74 -6.53
CA TRP A 30 -11.63 1.75 -7.46
C TRP A 30 -11.39 0.35 -8.06
N SER A 31 -10.59 0.31 -9.13
CA SER A 31 -10.07 -0.88 -9.78
C SER A 31 -8.66 -1.23 -9.32
N GLY A 32 -8.17 -2.42 -9.68
CA GLY A 32 -6.79 -2.81 -9.42
C GLY A 32 -5.77 -1.89 -10.09
N LEU A 33 -6.11 -1.33 -11.26
CA LEU A 33 -5.26 -0.38 -11.96
C LEU A 33 -5.14 0.92 -11.16
N GLU A 34 -6.27 1.48 -10.72
CA GLU A 34 -6.30 2.72 -9.94
C GLU A 34 -5.57 2.56 -8.60
N LEU A 35 -5.75 1.43 -7.91
CA LEU A 35 -4.95 1.09 -6.73
C LEU A 35 -3.45 1.07 -7.05
N THR A 36 -3.07 0.44 -8.16
CA THR A 36 -1.66 0.36 -8.57
C THR A 36 -1.09 1.75 -8.85
N LEU A 37 -1.84 2.64 -9.48
CA LEU A 37 -1.44 4.01 -9.72
C LEU A 37 -1.28 4.79 -8.41
N ILE A 38 -2.20 4.61 -7.44
CA ILE A 38 -2.09 5.20 -6.10
C ILE A 38 -0.81 4.71 -5.40
N VAL A 39 -0.50 3.41 -5.47
CA VAL A 39 0.72 2.84 -4.87
C VAL A 39 1.97 3.40 -5.55
N ILE A 40 2.03 3.40 -6.89
CA ILE A 40 3.17 3.96 -7.64
C ILE A 40 3.37 5.44 -7.28
N PHE A 41 2.28 6.22 -7.24
CA PHE A 41 2.34 7.62 -6.85
C PHE A 41 2.87 7.80 -5.43
N THR A 42 2.38 7.00 -4.47
CA THR A 42 2.81 7.06 -3.06
C THR A 42 4.30 6.75 -2.94
N LEU A 43 4.79 5.69 -3.60
CA LEU A 43 6.21 5.32 -3.60
C LEU A 43 7.07 6.41 -4.25
N ALA A 44 6.64 6.97 -5.39
CA ALA A 44 7.33 8.07 -6.03
C ALA A 44 7.38 9.32 -5.14
N ALA A 45 6.27 9.65 -4.48
CA ALA A 45 6.17 10.76 -3.54
C ALA A 45 7.11 10.57 -2.35
N MET A 46 7.20 9.36 -1.77
CA MET A 46 8.16 9.05 -0.71
C MET A 46 9.61 9.30 -1.16
N VAL A 47 9.98 8.83 -2.35
CA VAL A 47 11.33 9.05 -2.89
C VAL A 47 11.59 10.55 -3.09
N VAL A 48 10.66 11.26 -3.73
CA VAL A 48 10.81 12.70 -4.01
C VAL A 48 10.92 13.50 -2.71
N VAL A 49 10.04 13.27 -1.74
CA VAL A 49 10.08 13.97 -0.44
C VAL A 49 11.36 13.64 0.32
N SER A 50 11.81 12.37 0.30
CA SER A 50 13.07 11.99 0.92
C SER A 50 14.28 12.70 0.29
N LEU A 51 14.30 12.79 -1.05
CA LEU A 51 15.36 13.52 -1.77
C LEU A 51 15.34 15.02 -1.44
N ILE A 52 14.15 15.64 -1.40
CA ILE A 52 13.99 17.05 -1.00
C ILE A 52 14.48 17.26 0.43
N ALA A 53 14.13 16.37 1.36
CA ALA A 53 14.55 16.45 2.75
C ALA A 53 16.08 16.36 2.90
N VAL A 54 16.70 15.38 2.24
CA VAL A 54 18.17 15.22 2.22
C VAL A 54 18.85 16.43 1.60
N PHE A 55 18.35 16.93 0.47
CA PHE A 55 18.93 18.08 -0.21
C PHE A 55 18.81 19.38 0.60
N THR A 56 17.65 19.61 1.20
CA THR A 56 17.40 20.76 2.08
C THR A 56 18.32 20.73 3.28
N TRP A 57 18.46 19.56 3.91
CA TRP A 57 19.39 19.37 5.02
C TRP A 57 20.85 19.63 4.59
N ALA A 58 21.28 19.10 3.44
CA ALA A 58 22.64 19.28 2.95
C ALA A 58 22.97 20.76 2.67
N ILE A 59 22.02 21.53 2.13
CA ILE A 59 22.16 22.98 1.93
C ILE A 59 22.28 23.69 3.29
N ALA A 60 21.40 23.39 4.24
CA ALA A 60 21.39 24.03 5.55
C ALA A 60 22.68 23.76 6.34
N ALA A 61 23.17 22.51 6.31
CA ALA A 61 24.43 22.12 6.94
C ALA A 61 25.63 22.85 6.32
N ARG A 62 25.64 23.01 5.00
CA ARG A 62 26.70 23.77 4.31
C ARG A 62 26.63 25.27 4.62
N ALA A 63 25.43 25.84 4.66
CA ALA A 63 25.23 27.27 4.88
C ALA A 63 25.55 27.70 6.32
N SER A 64 25.21 26.88 7.31
CA SER A 64 25.46 27.17 8.73
C SER A 64 26.88 26.84 9.19
N GLY A 65 27.66 26.08 8.40
CA GLY A 65 28.99 25.62 8.79
C GLY A 65 28.98 24.61 9.96
N GLN A 66 27.80 24.25 10.46
CA GLN A 66 27.59 23.27 11.51
C GLN A 66 26.57 22.23 11.02
N VAL A 67 26.89 20.95 11.18
CA VAL A 67 25.83 19.93 11.24
C VAL A 67 24.98 20.28 12.47
N LEU A 68 23.65 20.15 12.40
CA LEU A 68 22.63 20.57 13.39
C LEU A 68 22.82 20.06 14.86
N GLY A 69 24.02 19.68 15.30
CA GLY A 69 24.31 19.09 16.61
C GLY A 69 23.70 17.70 16.79
N MET A 70 22.99 17.20 15.78
CA MET A 70 22.22 15.97 15.85
C MET A 70 23.13 14.76 15.55
N PRO A 71 23.11 13.71 16.38
CA PRO A 71 23.76 12.43 16.08
C PRO A 71 23.32 11.89 14.72
N ARG A 72 24.24 11.20 14.02
CA ARG A 72 24.02 10.72 12.66
C ARG A 72 22.81 9.79 12.56
N GLU A 73 22.63 8.93 13.55
CA GLU A 73 21.55 7.94 13.62
C GLU A 73 20.20 8.64 13.75
N GLN A 74 20.11 9.63 14.64
CA GLN A 74 18.91 10.44 14.83
C GLN A 74 18.54 11.20 13.56
N MET A 75 19.54 11.75 12.86
CA MET A 75 19.33 12.44 11.60
C MET A 75 18.82 11.49 10.50
N ILE A 76 19.41 10.30 10.35
CA ILE A 76 18.96 9.30 9.38
C ILE A 76 17.51 8.91 9.65
N VAL A 77 17.17 8.58 10.90
CA VAL A 77 15.81 8.23 11.31
C VAL A 77 14.86 9.40 11.05
N ALA A 78 15.22 10.63 11.41
CA ALA A 78 14.38 11.80 11.18
C ALA A 78 14.07 12.02 9.69
N LEU A 79 15.09 11.96 8.83
CA LEU A 79 14.92 12.15 7.39
C LEU A 79 14.10 11.01 6.76
N MET A 80 14.34 9.77 7.18
CA MET A 80 13.56 8.60 6.75
C MET A 80 12.09 8.73 7.14
N LEU A 81 11.80 9.04 8.41
CA LEU A 81 10.43 9.22 8.89
C LEU A 81 9.73 10.39 8.21
N LEU A 82 10.42 11.51 7.99
CA LEU A 82 9.86 12.67 7.29
C LEU A 82 9.52 12.33 5.83
N GLY A 83 10.45 11.67 5.13
CA GLY A 83 10.25 11.20 3.76
C GLY A 83 9.05 10.24 3.63
N GLN A 84 8.99 9.23 4.50
CA GLN A 84 7.90 8.26 4.51
C GLN A 84 6.56 8.91 4.87
N THR A 85 6.53 9.70 5.95
CA THR A 85 5.32 10.38 6.41
C THR A 85 4.78 11.31 5.33
N GLY A 86 5.62 12.18 4.76
CA GLY A 86 5.22 13.08 3.69
C GLY A 86 4.70 12.34 2.46
N GLY A 87 5.40 11.29 2.03
CA GLY A 87 4.96 10.45 0.91
C GLY A 87 3.62 9.75 1.17
N PHE A 88 3.41 9.22 2.38
CA PHE A 88 2.14 8.60 2.78
C PHE A 88 0.98 9.61 2.81
N PHE A 89 1.19 10.81 3.36
CA PHE A 89 0.15 11.85 3.37
C PHE A 89 -0.21 12.31 1.96
N LEU A 90 0.79 12.47 1.08
CA LEU A 90 0.55 12.79 -0.33
C LEU A 90 -0.23 11.66 -1.02
N GLY A 91 0.16 10.41 -0.82
CA GLY A 91 -0.53 9.24 -1.35
C GLY A 91 -1.98 9.12 -0.86
N PHE A 92 -2.19 9.32 0.43
CA PHE A 92 -3.52 9.36 1.04
C PHE A 92 -4.37 10.52 0.49
N GLY A 93 -3.81 11.72 0.36
CA GLY A 93 -4.48 12.86 -0.25
C GLY A 93 -4.85 12.61 -1.71
N PHE A 94 -3.95 11.99 -2.47
CA PHE A 94 -4.23 11.59 -3.85
C PHE A 94 -5.39 10.58 -3.92
N ALA A 95 -5.34 9.51 -3.12
CA ALA A 95 -6.43 8.54 -3.03
C ALA A 95 -7.76 9.19 -2.59
N TRP A 96 -7.71 10.13 -1.65
CA TRP A 96 -8.88 10.88 -1.19
C TRP A 96 -9.54 11.65 -2.32
N THR A 97 -8.75 12.49 -3.02
CA THR A 97 -9.26 13.30 -4.12
C THR A 97 -9.80 12.43 -5.25
N TRP A 98 -9.13 11.32 -5.55
CA TRP A 98 -9.57 10.36 -6.55
C TRP A 98 -10.93 9.74 -6.20
N VAL A 99 -11.07 9.19 -4.99
CA VAL A 99 -12.32 8.56 -4.52
C VAL A 99 -13.47 9.57 -4.45
N ALA A 100 -13.20 10.78 -3.98
CA ALA A 100 -14.20 11.84 -3.91
C ALA A 100 -14.73 12.22 -5.31
N GLN A 101 -13.87 12.22 -6.33
CA GLN A 101 -14.25 12.54 -7.71
C GLN A 101 -14.89 11.36 -8.46
N ALA A 102 -14.44 10.13 -8.21
CA ALA A 102 -14.84 8.97 -8.99
C ALA A 102 -16.28 8.50 -8.72
N GLN A 103 -16.81 8.69 -7.51
CA GLN A 103 -18.03 7.98 -7.06
C GLN A 103 -19.07 8.86 -6.35
N GLY A 104 -18.83 10.16 -6.14
CA GLY A 104 -19.76 11.04 -5.41
C GLY A 104 -20.06 10.60 -3.97
N ARG A 105 -19.21 9.74 -3.40
CA ARG A 105 -19.33 9.19 -2.04
C ARG A 105 -18.35 9.87 -1.10
N LYS A 106 -18.66 9.88 0.20
CA LYS A 106 -17.70 10.31 1.22
C LYS A 106 -16.56 9.30 1.30
N PHE A 107 -15.32 9.79 1.29
CA PHE A 107 -14.11 8.97 1.31
C PHE A 107 -14.11 7.91 2.43
N TRP A 108 -14.47 8.33 3.64
CA TRP A 108 -14.53 7.47 4.81
C TRP A 108 -15.49 6.28 4.64
N ASP A 109 -16.61 6.49 3.93
CA ASP A 109 -17.56 5.41 3.65
C ASP A 109 -16.97 4.41 2.64
N ALA A 110 -16.22 4.89 1.65
CA ALA A 110 -15.58 4.04 0.62
C ALA A 110 -14.53 3.09 1.22
N ILE A 111 -13.71 3.56 2.16
CA ILE A 111 -12.75 2.70 2.87
C ILE A 111 -13.38 1.93 4.03
N HIS A 112 -14.69 2.09 4.24
CA HIS A 112 -15.45 1.51 5.34
C HIS A 112 -14.91 1.89 6.73
N TRP A 113 -14.56 3.15 6.92
CA TRP A 113 -14.25 3.70 8.24
C TRP A 113 -15.55 3.91 9.02
N ARG A 114 -16.04 2.86 9.67
CA ARG A 114 -17.29 2.89 10.43
C ARG A 114 -17.02 3.08 11.92
N LYS A 115 -17.83 3.93 12.55
CA LYS A 115 -17.79 4.14 14.01
C LYS A 115 -17.95 2.81 14.74
N LEU A 116 -17.19 2.65 15.82
CA LEU A 116 -17.17 1.46 16.66
C LEU A 116 -17.78 1.79 18.02
N SER A 117 -18.52 0.86 18.63
CA SER A 117 -18.96 0.99 20.01
C SER A 117 -17.76 0.95 20.97
N ALA A 118 -17.93 1.48 22.19
CA ALA A 118 -16.88 1.42 23.21
C ALA A 118 -16.45 -0.03 23.53
N SER A 119 -17.41 -0.96 23.59
CA SER A 119 -17.12 -2.39 23.78
C SER A 119 -16.38 -3.00 22.59
N GLY A 120 -16.76 -2.65 21.37
CA GLY A 120 -16.04 -3.09 20.17
C GLY A 120 -14.60 -2.59 20.15
N ALA A 121 -14.37 -1.33 20.56
CA ALA A 121 -13.04 -0.77 20.69
C ALA A 121 -12.21 -1.50 21.76
N ALA A 122 -12.80 -1.80 22.92
CA ALA A 122 -12.15 -2.58 23.96
C ALA A 122 -11.76 -3.98 23.46
N TYR A 123 -12.65 -4.69 22.75
CA TYR A 123 -12.34 -6.00 22.18
C TYR A 123 -11.25 -5.93 21.12
N ALA A 124 -11.22 -4.89 20.29
CA ALA A 124 -10.15 -4.70 19.30
C ALA A 124 -8.78 -4.48 19.98
N LEU A 125 -8.74 -3.62 21.00
CA LEU A 125 -7.52 -3.37 21.78
C LEU A 125 -7.04 -4.64 22.50
N LEU A 126 -7.93 -5.35 23.20
CA LEU A 126 -7.64 -6.64 23.84
C LEU A 126 -7.18 -7.69 22.82
N GLY A 127 -7.79 -7.70 21.64
CA GLY A 127 -7.36 -8.53 20.52
C GLY A 127 -5.91 -8.26 20.11
N GLY A 128 -5.48 -7.00 20.12
CA GLY A 128 -4.10 -6.62 19.83
C GLY A 128 -3.12 -7.14 20.86
N VAL A 129 -3.46 -7.02 22.15
CA VAL A 129 -2.67 -7.59 23.26
C VAL A 129 -2.59 -9.12 23.15
N ALA A 130 -3.72 -9.78 22.88
CA ALA A 130 -3.78 -11.22 22.72
C ALA A 130 -2.97 -11.71 21.51
N LEU A 131 -3.05 -11.00 20.37
CA LEU A 131 -2.28 -11.31 19.18
C LEU A 131 -0.78 -11.15 19.44
N MET A 132 -0.37 -10.11 20.17
CA MET A 132 1.02 -9.93 20.58
C MET A 132 1.50 -11.10 21.42
N ALA A 133 0.73 -11.53 22.43
CA ALA A 133 1.07 -12.69 23.25
C ALA A 133 1.19 -13.98 22.42
N VAL A 134 0.29 -14.21 21.47
CA VAL A 134 0.35 -15.36 20.54
C VAL A 134 1.61 -15.30 19.69
N VAL A 135 1.94 -14.14 19.11
CA VAL A 135 3.15 -13.99 18.28
C VAL A 135 4.42 -14.18 19.09
N GLN A 136 4.48 -13.67 20.33
CA GLN A 136 5.62 -13.90 21.23
C GLN A 136 5.80 -15.39 21.56
N LEU A 137 4.69 -16.10 21.78
CA LEU A 137 4.72 -17.55 21.98
C LEU A 137 5.23 -18.27 20.73
N LEU A 138 4.69 -17.94 19.55
CA LEU A 138 5.14 -18.52 18.28
C LEU A 138 6.61 -18.18 17.97
N GLY A 139 7.05 -16.99 18.38
CA GLY A 139 8.41 -16.51 18.26
C GLY A 139 9.43 -17.37 19.00
N HIS A 140 9.02 -18.15 20.01
CA HIS A 140 9.92 -19.06 20.73
C HIS A 140 10.54 -20.14 19.83
N TRP A 141 9.85 -20.51 18.74
CA TRP A 141 10.34 -21.49 17.76
C TRP A 141 11.02 -20.84 16.54
N VAL A 142 11.09 -19.51 16.50
CA VAL A 142 11.63 -18.76 15.37
C VAL A 142 12.98 -18.17 15.75
N HIS A 143 14.00 -18.51 14.96
CA HIS A 143 15.32 -17.91 15.11
C HIS A 143 15.27 -16.44 14.65
N MET A 144 15.34 -15.52 15.60
CA MET A 144 15.47 -14.09 15.33
C MET A 144 16.94 -13.77 14.99
N PRO A 145 17.22 -13.13 13.84
CA PRO A 145 18.56 -12.63 13.57
C PRO A 145 18.98 -11.64 14.66
N LYS A 146 20.22 -11.76 15.11
CA LYS A 146 20.86 -10.71 15.92
C LYS A 146 21.34 -9.62 14.95
N ASN A 147 21.09 -8.35 15.28
CA ASN A 147 21.51 -7.18 14.49
C ASN A 147 20.75 -7.00 13.16
N THR A 148 19.42 -6.88 13.22
CA THR A 148 18.66 -6.47 12.03
C THR A 148 18.93 -5.00 11.68
N PRO A 149 18.79 -4.59 10.40
CA PRO A 149 18.85 -3.19 9.99
C PRO A 149 17.96 -2.27 10.82
N GLU A 150 16.78 -2.78 11.23
CA GLU A 150 15.88 -2.08 12.13
C GLU A 150 16.50 -1.84 13.52
N GLN A 151 17.07 -2.87 14.15
CA GLN A 151 17.70 -2.75 15.48
C GLN A 151 18.84 -1.73 15.49
N ALA A 152 19.58 -1.59 14.37
CA ALA A 152 20.64 -0.60 14.24
C ALA A 152 20.14 0.86 14.32
N LEU A 153 18.84 1.09 14.13
CA LEU A 153 18.22 2.41 14.24
C LEU A 153 17.74 2.73 15.66
N PHE A 154 17.70 1.75 16.57
CA PHE A 154 17.26 1.93 17.95
C PHE A 154 18.40 2.44 18.84
N THR A 155 18.27 3.70 19.24
CA THR A 155 19.13 4.39 20.21
C THR A 155 18.23 5.08 21.25
N PRO A 156 18.73 5.50 22.42
CA PRO A 156 17.92 6.21 23.40
C PRO A 156 17.18 7.44 22.84
N HIS A 157 17.75 8.10 21.82
CA HIS A 157 17.17 9.28 21.19
C HIS A 157 16.16 8.96 20.09
N THR A 158 16.33 7.85 19.37
CA THR A 158 15.49 7.47 18.23
C THR A 158 14.33 6.55 18.60
N ALA A 159 14.45 5.82 19.71
CA ALA A 159 13.45 4.86 20.15
C ALA A 159 12.06 5.50 20.35
N TRP A 160 12.01 6.70 20.92
CA TRP A 160 10.75 7.44 21.06
C TRP A 160 10.14 7.86 19.73
N MET A 161 10.97 8.26 18.76
CA MET A 161 10.50 8.62 17.42
C MET A 161 9.89 7.40 16.71
N LEU A 162 10.59 6.27 16.79
CA LEU A 162 10.15 5.00 16.21
C LEU A 162 8.92 4.45 16.94
N ALA A 163 8.81 4.63 18.26
CA ALA A 163 7.63 4.23 19.04
C ALA A 163 6.38 5.02 18.64
N VAL A 164 6.46 6.35 18.61
CA VAL A 164 5.31 7.19 18.20
C VAL A 164 4.91 6.87 16.77
N TYR A 165 5.89 6.73 15.88
CA TYR A 165 5.63 6.40 14.48
C TYR A 165 5.00 5.01 14.34
N GLY A 166 5.59 3.98 14.93
CA GLY A 166 5.18 2.59 14.82
C GLY A 166 3.88 2.26 15.54
N VAL A 167 3.48 3.02 16.58
CA VAL A 167 2.21 2.79 17.27
C VAL A 167 1.04 3.53 16.62
N VAL A 168 1.27 4.70 16.03
CA VAL A 168 0.18 5.58 15.57
C VAL A 168 0.20 5.80 14.06
N ILE A 169 1.31 6.33 13.53
CA ILE A 169 1.37 6.83 12.16
C ILE A 169 1.44 5.67 11.16
N ALA A 170 2.38 4.74 11.35
CA ALA A 170 2.55 3.60 10.44
C ALA A 170 1.28 2.72 10.40
N PRO A 171 0.68 2.31 11.54
CA PRO A 171 -0.53 1.49 11.51
C PRO A 171 -1.69 2.15 10.78
N PHE A 172 -1.86 3.48 10.91
CA PHE A 172 -2.92 4.17 10.16
C PHE A 172 -2.76 3.99 8.65
N PHE A 173 -1.57 4.26 8.10
CA PHE A 173 -1.33 4.15 6.67
C PHE A 173 -1.28 2.70 6.20
N GLU A 174 -0.67 1.81 6.97
CA GLU A 174 -0.61 0.38 6.66
C GLU A 174 -2.02 -0.22 6.60
N GLU A 175 -2.88 0.07 7.57
CA GLU A 175 -4.28 -0.35 7.52
C GLU A 175 -5.02 0.27 6.34
N PHE A 176 -4.83 1.57 6.09
CA PHE A 176 -5.41 2.24 4.94
C PHE A 176 -5.03 1.57 3.61
N PHE A 177 -3.74 1.35 3.34
CA PHE A 177 -3.28 0.74 2.09
C PHE A 177 -3.64 -0.74 1.99
N PHE A 178 -3.40 -1.54 3.03
CA PHE A 178 -3.58 -2.99 2.96
C PHE A 178 -5.04 -3.41 3.15
N ARG A 179 -5.77 -2.83 4.10
CA ARG A 179 -7.12 -3.25 4.49
C ARG A 179 -8.21 -2.30 3.98
N GLY A 180 -7.88 -1.02 3.82
CA GLY A 180 -8.74 -0.02 3.22
C GLY A 180 -8.79 -0.11 1.69
N LEU A 181 -7.64 -0.33 1.04
CA LEU A 181 -7.53 -0.32 -0.43
C LEU A 181 -7.27 -1.70 -1.07
N LEU A 182 -6.22 -2.40 -0.64
CA LEU A 182 -5.74 -3.62 -1.28
C LEU A 182 -6.70 -4.80 -1.07
N TYR A 183 -7.08 -5.10 0.18
CA TYR A 183 -7.95 -6.22 0.50
C TYR A 183 -9.29 -6.18 -0.27
N PRO A 184 -10.05 -5.06 -0.29
CA PRO A 184 -11.29 -5.00 -1.08
C PRO A 184 -11.06 -5.22 -2.57
N THR A 185 -9.95 -4.70 -3.12
CA THR A 185 -9.57 -4.91 -4.52
C THR A 185 -9.30 -6.38 -4.80
N LEU A 186 -8.46 -7.04 -3.99
CA LEU A 186 -8.15 -8.45 -4.15
C LEU A 186 -9.38 -9.32 -3.96
N LYS A 187 -10.24 -9.01 -2.98
CA LYS A 187 -11.52 -9.70 -2.78
C LYS A 187 -12.39 -9.63 -4.03
N ALA A 188 -12.56 -8.44 -4.60
CA ALA A 188 -13.35 -8.25 -5.82
C ALA A 188 -12.73 -9.03 -7.00
N THR A 189 -11.42 -8.88 -7.24
CA THR A 189 -10.72 -9.54 -8.35
C THR A 189 -10.68 -11.06 -8.21
N PHE A 190 -10.45 -11.60 -7.00
CA PHE A 190 -10.43 -13.05 -6.78
C PHE A 190 -11.82 -13.67 -6.71
N THR A 191 -12.89 -12.88 -6.59
CA THR A 191 -14.27 -13.38 -6.61
C THR A 191 -14.83 -13.32 -8.02
N SER A 192 -14.64 -12.19 -8.71
CA SER A 192 -15.25 -11.93 -10.03
C SER A 192 -14.33 -12.21 -11.21
N GLY A 193 -13.02 -12.36 -10.98
CA GLY A 193 -12.02 -12.41 -12.04
C GLY A 193 -11.75 -11.03 -12.64
N MET A 194 -11.19 -11.02 -13.85
CA MET A 194 -10.93 -9.82 -14.64
C MET A 194 -11.57 -9.94 -16.03
N GLU A 195 -12.29 -8.89 -16.41
CA GLU A 195 -12.86 -8.76 -17.75
C GLU A 195 -11.79 -8.34 -18.78
N GLN A 196 -12.06 -8.61 -20.07
CA GLN A 196 -11.15 -8.21 -21.15
C GLN A 196 -10.96 -6.69 -21.23
N ASP A 197 -12.02 -5.92 -20.97
CA ASP A 197 -11.96 -4.47 -20.95
C ASP A 197 -11.11 -3.95 -19.79
N GLU A 198 -11.19 -4.58 -18.62
CA GLU A 198 -10.31 -4.25 -17.49
C GLU A 198 -8.85 -4.52 -17.85
N LEU A 199 -8.53 -5.71 -18.38
CA LEU A 199 -7.18 -6.05 -18.86
C LEU A 199 -6.67 -5.07 -19.92
N ARG A 200 -7.54 -4.57 -20.81
CA ARG A 200 -7.18 -3.59 -21.84
C ARG A 200 -6.71 -2.28 -21.23
N ARG A 201 -7.30 -1.83 -20.12
CA ARG A 201 -6.93 -0.60 -19.41
C ARG A 201 -5.52 -0.67 -18.81
N TRP A 202 -5.00 -1.86 -18.52
CA TRP A 202 -3.63 -2.05 -18.02
C TRP A 202 -2.53 -1.92 -19.10
N ARG A 203 -2.88 -1.96 -20.38
CA ARG A 203 -1.90 -1.95 -21.48
C ARG A 203 -0.98 -0.73 -21.48
N PRO A 204 -1.43 0.51 -21.26
CA PRO A 204 -0.54 1.67 -21.25
C PRO A 204 0.49 1.58 -20.12
N LEU A 205 0.02 1.27 -18.89
CA LEU A 205 0.90 1.16 -17.72
C LEU A 205 1.96 0.08 -17.91
N THR A 206 1.55 -1.13 -18.32
CA THR A 206 2.49 -2.24 -18.52
C THR A 206 3.52 -1.98 -19.63
N ARG A 207 3.14 -1.25 -20.68
CA ARG A 207 4.08 -0.79 -21.72
C ARG A 207 5.07 0.25 -21.20
N ILE A 208 4.61 1.20 -20.39
CA ILE A 208 5.48 2.19 -19.75
C ILE A 208 6.47 1.48 -18.82
N LEU A 209 6.01 0.55 -17.99
CA LEU A 209 6.88 -0.22 -17.10
C LEU A 209 7.89 -1.07 -17.87
N ALA A 210 7.48 -1.71 -18.97
CA ALA A 210 8.40 -2.44 -19.84
C ALA A 210 9.45 -1.51 -20.48
N ALA A 211 9.04 -0.32 -20.95
CA ALA A 211 9.95 0.67 -21.52
C ALA A 211 10.95 1.19 -20.48
N LEU A 212 10.50 1.45 -19.25
CA LEU A 212 11.38 1.84 -18.13
C LEU A 212 12.36 0.72 -17.76
N GLY A 213 11.90 -0.54 -17.75
CA GLY A 213 12.75 -1.71 -17.51
C GLY A 213 13.83 -1.88 -18.58
N VAL A 214 13.46 -1.76 -19.86
CA VAL A 214 14.42 -1.76 -20.98
C VAL A 214 15.42 -0.62 -20.84
N LEU A 215 14.94 0.60 -20.54
CA LEU A 215 15.81 1.76 -20.34
C LEU A 215 16.81 1.52 -19.21
N ALA A 216 16.38 0.94 -18.09
CA ALA A 216 17.26 0.62 -16.97
C ALA A 216 18.35 -0.40 -17.36
N VAL A 217 18.00 -1.44 -18.12
CA VAL A 217 18.95 -2.43 -18.63
C VAL A 217 19.95 -1.78 -19.58
N VAL A 218 19.50 -0.90 -20.48
CA VAL A 218 20.37 -0.16 -21.40
C VAL A 218 21.34 0.74 -20.63
N VAL A 219 20.85 1.52 -19.66
CA VAL A 219 21.70 2.37 -18.81
C VAL A 219 22.72 1.54 -18.04
N TRP A 220 22.32 0.40 -17.48
CA TRP A 220 23.21 -0.52 -16.80
C TRP A 220 24.29 -1.09 -17.73
N ALA A 221 23.92 -1.52 -18.93
CA ALA A 221 24.85 -2.05 -19.93
C ALA A 221 25.84 -0.99 -20.41
N LEU A 222 25.38 0.24 -20.66
CA LEU A 222 26.24 1.38 -21.01
C LEU A 222 27.20 1.71 -19.86
N ARG A 223 26.71 1.74 -18.61
CA ARG A 223 27.57 1.94 -17.44
C ARG A 223 28.63 0.85 -17.34
N ALA A 224 28.28 -0.41 -17.54
CA ALA A 224 29.23 -1.52 -17.54
C ALA A 224 30.27 -1.36 -18.66
N HIS A 225 29.86 -0.97 -19.87
CA HIS A 225 30.78 -0.68 -20.97
C HIS A 225 31.78 0.42 -20.63
N PHE A 226 31.32 1.57 -20.11
CA PHE A 226 32.19 2.70 -19.78
C PHE A 226 33.09 2.43 -18.56
N MET A 227 32.62 1.69 -17.55
CA MET A 227 33.36 1.47 -16.30
C MET A 227 34.25 0.22 -16.34
N LEU A 228 33.86 -0.82 -17.08
CA LEU A 228 34.54 -2.13 -17.10
C LEU A 228 35.19 -2.43 -18.47
N GLY A 229 35.10 -1.53 -19.44
CA GLY A 229 35.67 -1.71 -20.78
C GLY A 229 35.02 -2.84 -21.60
N THR A 230 33.88 -3.37 -21.16
CA THR A 230 33.21 -4.49 -21.82
C THR A 230 32.53 -4.00 -23.09
N SER A 231 32.93 -4.43 -24.28
CA SER A 231 32.32 -4.03 -25.56
C SER A 231 30.89 -4.60 -25.71
N VAL A 232 29.90 -3.96 -25.09
CA VAL A 232 28.49 -4.28 -25.37
C VAL A 232 28.09 -3.48 -26.61
N GLY A 233 28.22 -4.09 -27.78
CA GLY A 233 27.72 -3.49 -29.02
C GLY A 233 26.21 -3.32 -28.92
N VAL A 234 25.69 -2.10 -29.01
CA VAL A 234 24.26 -1.84 -29.16
C VAL A 234 23.87 -2.16 -30.61
N GLU A 235 23.82 -3.45 -30.93
CA GLU A 235 23.48 -3.91 -32.27
C GLU A 235 21.97 -3.85 -32.52
N LYS A 236 21.56 -3.75 -33.78
CA LYS A 236 20.15 -3.77 -34.21
C LYS A 236 19.29 -4.89 -33.56
N PRO A 237 19.79 -6.12 -33.31
CA PRO A 237 19.04 -7.15 -32.61
C PRO A 237 18.58 -6.73 -31.21
N ILE A 238 19.39 -5.97 -30.46
CA ILE A 238 19.04 -5.51 -29.10
C ILE A 238 17.86 -4.54 -29.15
N LEU A 239 17.84 -3.64 -30.13
CA LEU A 239 16.72 -2.69 -30.33
C LEU A 239 15.43 -3.41 -30.73
N VAL A 240 15.52 -4.44 -31.57
CA VAL A 240 14.37 -5.28 -31.95
C VAL A 240 13.83 -6.05 -30.74
N VAL A 241 14.72 -6.66 -29.95
CA VAL A 241 14.33 -7.35 -28.71
C VAL A 241 13.70 -6.38 -27.71
N ALA A 242 14.27 -5.20 -27.52
CA ALA A 242 13.72 -4.13 -26.68
C ALA A 242 12.31 -3.73 -27.13
N LEU A 243 12.09 -3.51 -28.43
CA LEU A 243 10.76 -3.20 -28.98
C LEU A 243 9.76 -4.33 -28.77
N LEU A 244 10.17 -5.59 -28.93
CA LEU A 244 9.32 -6.76 -28.67
C LEU A 244 8.94 -6.86 -27.18
N VAL A 245 9.90 -6.62 -26.28
CA VAL A 245 9.68 -6.56 -24.83
C VAL A 245 8.71 -5.44 -24.45
N ILE A 246 8.74 -4.30 -25.15
CA ILE A 246 7.85 -3.16 -24.85
C ILE A 246 6.45 -3.36 -25.45
N LEU A 247 6.36 -3.86 -26.68
CA LEU A 247 5.10 -3.84 -27.43
C LEU A 247 4.29 -5.13 -27.31
N VAL A 248 4.97 -6.28 -27.22
CA VAL A 248 4.38 -7.61 -27.31
C VAL A 248 4.30 -8.29 -25.95
N MET A 249 5.43 -8.35 -25.22
CA MET A 249 5.51 -9.04 -23.91
C MET A 249 4.43 -8.59 -22.91
N PRO A 250 4.06 -7.30 -22.80
CA PRO A 250 3.03 -6.87 -21.85
C PRO A 250 1.65 -7.44 -22.16
N GLN A 251 1.34 -7.66 -23.43
CA GLN A 251 0.04 -8.23 -23.83
C GLN A 251 -0.07 -9.71 -23.43
N TRP A 252 0.99 -10.49 -23.67
CA TRP A 252 1.06 -11.89 -23.25
C TRP A 252 1.00 -12.02 -21.72
N LEU A 253 1.75 -11.17 -21.02
CA LEU A 253 1.74 -11.13 -19.55
C LEU A 253 0.34 -10.82 -19.02
N LEU A 254 -0.32 -9.79 -19.54
CA LEU A 254 -1.67 -9.42 -19.10
C LEU A 254 -2.69 -10.53 -19.38
N GLN A 255 -2.61 -11.20 -20.54
CA GLN A 255 -3.49 -12.34 -20.84
C GLN A 255 -3.25 -13.51 -19.89
N GLY A 256 -1.98 -13.84 -19.61
CA GLY A 256 -1.62 -14.87 -18.66
C GLY A 256 -2.12 -14.57 -17.24
N VAL A 257 -1.90 -13.34 -16.75
CA VAL A 257 -2.41 -12.88 -15.46
C VAL A 257 -3.93 -12.93 -15.41
N GLY A 258 -4.62 -12.43 -16.43
CA GLY A 258 -6.07 -12.48 -16.53
C GLY A 258 -6.60 -13.92 -16.50
N TRP A 259 -5.95 -14.84 -17.22
CA TRP A 259 -6.31 -16.26 -17.20
C TRP A 259 -6.17 -16.87 -15.80
N ILE A 260 -5.05 -16.60 -15.10
CA ILE A 260 -4.81 -17.10 -13.73
C ILE A 260 -5.88 -16.56 -12.78
N LEU A 261 -6.14 -15.25 -12.80
CA LEU A 261 -7.14 -14.61 -11.93
C LEU A 261 -8.54 -15.16 -12.19
N ASN A 262 -8.87 -15.44 -13.44
CA ASN A 262 -10.14 -16.08 -13.81
C ASN A 262 -10.22 -17.55 -13.36
N GLN A 263 -9.09 -18.28 -13.29
CA GLN A 263 -9.08 -19.60 -12.64
C GLN A 263 -9.28 -19.50 -11.13
N ILE A 264 -8.65 -18.52 -10.48
CA ILE A 264 -8.81 -18.27 -9.04
C ILE A 264 -10.28 -17.98 -8.71
N ALA A 265 -10.94 -17.14 -9.52
CA ALA A 265 -12.37 -16.82 -9.35
C ALA A 265 -13.26 -18.08 -9.36
N ARG A 266 -12.91 -19.10 -10.16
CA ARG A 266 -13.65 -20.37 -10.22
C ARG A 266 -13.53 -21.22 -8.95
N LEU A 267 -12.56 -20.95 -8.08
CA LEU A 267 -12.38 -21.69 -6.83
C LEU A 267 -13.44 -21.33 -5.77
N ASN A 268 -14.21 -20.25 -5.97
CA ASN A 268 -15.21 -19.74 -5.03
C ASN A 268 -14.66 -19.52 -3.59
N ARG A 269 -13.38 -19.14 -3.50
CA ARG A 269 -12.66 -18.83 -2.25
C ARG A 269 -12.01 -17.45 -2.27
N GLY A 270 -12.55 -16.52 -3.05
CA GLY A 270 -11.95 -15.22 -3.33
C GLY A 270 -11.63 -14.41 -2.07
N GLU A 271 -12.53 -14.39 -1.09
CA GLU A 271 -12.31 -13.68 0.17
C GLU A 271 -11.19 -14.29 1.02
N ALA A 272 -11.16 -15.62 1.18
CA ALA A 272 -10.11 -16.29 1.95
C ALA A 272 -8.72 -16.07 1.31
N LEU A 273 -8.64 -16.16 -0.03
CA LEU A 273 -7.41 -15.87 -0.76
C LEU A 273 -6.99 -14.41 -0.63
N ALA A 274 -7.95 -13.46 -0.66
CA ALA A 274 -7.66 -12.05 -0.45
C ALA A 274 -7.09 -11.78 0.96
N ILE A 275 -7.65 -12.41 1.99
CA ILE A 275 -7.14 -12.32 3.37
C ILE A 275 -5.70 -12.82 3.44
N LEU A 276 -5.43 -14.01 2.88
CA LEU A 276 -4.11 -14.63 2.90
C LEU A 276 -3.07 -13.80 2.13
N VAL A 277 -3.41 -13.36 0.92
CA VAL A 277 -2.50 -12.60 0.06
C VAL A 277 -2.23 -11.21 0.64
N THR A 278 -3.25 -10.49 1.11
CA THR A 278 -3.05 -9.18 1.76
C THR A 278 -2.15 -9.30 2.99
N GLY A 279 -2.40 -10.29 3.85
CA GLY A 279 -1.59 -10.50 5.05
C GLY A 279 -0.16 -10.92 4.73
N PHE A 280 0.05 -11.77 3.72
CA PHE A 280 1.38 -12.14 3.26
C PHE A 280 2.16 -10.95 2.69
N LEU A 281 1.53 -10.14 1.83
CA LEU A 281 2.15 -8.93 1.28
C LEU A 281 2.52 -7.92 2.36
N PHE A 282 1.71 -7.82 3.42
CA PHE A 282 2.01 -7.01 4.60
C PHE A 282 3.31 -7.48 5.27
N GLY A 283 3.43 -8.77 5.59
CA GLY A 283 4.68 -9.31 6.15
C GLY A 283 5.90 -9.14 5.24
N MET A 284 5.72 -9.35 3.93
CA MET A 284 6.79 -9.19 2.93
C MET A 284 7.34 -7.77 2.83
N MET A 285 6.53 -6.74 3.10
CA MET A 285 6.99 -5.35 3.11
C MET A 285 8.10 -5.13 4.14
N HIS A 286 8.12 -5.90 5.22
CA HIS A 286 9.12 -5.83 6.29
C HIS A 286 10.33 -6.75 6.05
N ALA A 287 10.36 -7.53 4.96
CA ALA A 287 11.41 -8.51 4.74
C ALA A 287 12.81 -7.90 4.73
N ALA A 288 12.99 -6.76 4.06
CA ALA A 288 14.28 -6.07 4.02
C ALA A 288 14.70 -5.53 5.40
N GLN A 289 13.76 -5.04 6.21
CA GLN A 289 14.01 -4.54 7.57
C GLN A 289 14.45 -5.67 8.52
N LEU A 290 13.96 -6.88 8.26
CA LEU A 290 14.23 -8.11 9.02
C LEU A 290 15.36 -8.95 8.44
N SER A 291 16.25 -8.38 7.62
CA SER A 291 17.37 -9.09 6.99
C SER A 291 16.95 -10.31 6.16
N TRP A 292 15.75 -10.28 5.59
CA TRP A 292 15.13 -11.38 4.84
C TRP A 292 14.97 -12.68 5.65
N ALA A 293 14.90 -12.57 6.98
CA ALA A 293 14.65 -13.71 7.84
C ALA A 293 13.19 -14.18 7.70
N TRP A 294 13.01 -15.33 7.06
CA TRP A 294 11.69 -15.85 6.75
C TRP A 294 10.83 -16.15 7.97
N GLY A 295 11.40 -16.63 9.08
CA GLY A 295 10.64 -16.88 10.30
C GLY A 295 9.92 -15.63 10.82
N PRO A 296 10.64 -14.54 11.11
CA PRO A 296 10.05 -13.26 11.52
C PRO A 296 9.09 -12.67 10.47
N VAL A 297 9.44 -12.76 9.18
CA VAL A 297 8.57 -12.31 8.09
C VAL A 297 7.24 -13.08 8.06
N LEU A 298 7.27 -14.39 8.29
CA LEU A 298 6.06 -15.22 8.35
C LEU A 298 5.22 -14.93 9.60
N LEU A 299 5.85 -14.56 10.72
CA LEU A 299 5.12 -14.08 11.90
C LEU A 299 4.40 -12.76 11.62
N LEU A 300 5.06 -11.80 10.95
CA LEU A 300 4.39 -10.57 10.52
C LEU A 300 3.32 -10.81 9.46
N ALA A 301 3.54 -11.78 8.56
CA ALA A 301 2.50 -12.21 7.62
C ALA A 301 1.28 -12.77 8.37
N PHE A 302 1.49 -13.57 9.41
CA PHE A 302 0.42 -14.08 10.27
C PHE A 302 -0.34 -12.95 10.97
N VAL A 303 0.35 -11.97 11.56
CA VAL A 303 -0.28 -10.75 12.09
C VAL A 303 -1.12 -10.07 11.01
N GLY A 304 -0.55 -9.91 9.82
CA GLY A 304 -1.22 -9.29 8.70
C GLY A 304 -2.49 -10.02 8.24
N ILE A 305 -2.48 -11.35 8.28
CA ILE A 305 -3.63 -12.22 8.00
C ILE A 305 -4.71 -12.01 9.06
N VAL A 306 -4.36 -12.03 10.35
CA VAL A 306 -5.31 -11.83 11.45
C VAL A 306 -5.98 -10.45 11.36
N LEU A 307 -5.21 -9.38 11.14
CA LEU A 307 -5.75 -8.02 10.98
C LEU A 307 -6.70 -7.93 9.78
N THR A 308 -6.35 -8.59 8.66
CA THR A 308 -7.21 -8.61 7.47
C THR A 308 -8.47 -9.45 7.70
N ALA A 309 -8.39 -10.54 8.45
CA ALA A 309 -9.56 -11.33 8.86
C ALA A 309 -10.49 -10.52 9.77
N VAL A 310 -9.96 -9.72 10.70
CA VAL A 310 -10.75 -8.80 11.53
C VAL A 310 -11.44 -7.74 10.66
N ARG A 311 -10.75 -7.19 9.66
CA ARG A 311 -11.36 -6.27 8.67
C ARG A 311 -12.48 -6.94 7.89
N ALA A 312 -12.29 -8.19 7.47
CA ALA A 312 -13.28 -8.97 6.73
C ALA A 312 -14.53 -9.25 7.56
N ALA A 313 -14.33 -9.72 8.80
CA ALA A 313 -15.42 -10.08 9.71
C ALA A 313 -16.21 -8.87 10.21
N SER A 314 -15.53 -7.76 10.50
CA SER A 314 -16.20 -6.56 11.05
C SER A 314 -16.81 -5.65 9.98
N GLY A 315 -16.38 -5.78 8.72
CA GLY A 315 -16.78 -4.86 7.65
C GLY A 315 -16.29 -3.42 7.85
N SER A 316 -15.41 -3.15 8.84
CA SER A 316 -14.90 -1.83 9.19
C SER A 316 -13.37 -1.84 9.31
N LEU A 317 -12.74 -0.73 8.94
CA LEU A 317 -11.29 -0.56 9.10
C LEU A 317 -10.88 -0.25 10.56
N VAL A 318 -11.79 0.31 11.36
CA VAL A 318 -11.47 0.79 12.72
C VAL A 318 -11.02 -0.35 13.67
N PRO A 319 -11.68 -1.53 13.71
CA PRO A 319 -11.25 -2.61 14.60
C PRO A 319 -9.85 -3.13 14.28
N SER A 320 -9.50 -3.35 13.01
CA SER A 320 -8.16 -3.82 12.64
C SER A 320 -7.09 -2.77 12.95
N TRP A 321 -7.39 -1.48 12.74
CA TRP A 321 -6.51 -0.39 13.13
C TRP A 321 -6.26 -0.29 14.63
N LEU A 322 -7.29 -0.32 15.46
CA LEU A 322 -7.13 -0.31 16.91
C LEU A 322 -6.36 -1.54 17.41
N MET A 323 -6.66 -2.71 16.86
CA MET A 323 -5.95 -3.95 17.18
C MET A 323 -4.46 -3.86 16.82
N HIS A 324 -4.14 -3.27 15.67
CA HIS A 324 -2.75 -3.05 15.23
C HIS A 324 -2.02 -2.04 16.11
N CYS A 325 -2.64 -0.90 16.43
CA CYS A 325 -2.08 0.08 17.38
C CYS A 325 -1.81 -0.55 18.75
N ALA A 326 -2.72 -1.39 19.26
CA ALA A 326 -2.52 -2.09 20.53
C ALA A 326 -1.39 -3.13 20.44
N TYR A 327 -1.34 -3.92 19.36
CA TYR A 327 -0.27 -4.89 19.13
C TYR A 327 1.11 -4.21 19.16
N ASN A 328 1.30 -3.14 18.36
CA ASN A 328 2.56 -2.38 18.35
C ASN A 328 2.81 -1.67 19.69
N GLY A 329 1.77 -1.10 20.29
CA GLY A 329 1.85 -0.41 21.58
C GLY A 329 2.40 -1.31 22.68
N VAL A 330 1.93 -2.56 22.78
CA VAL A 330 2.44 -3.48 23.79
C VAL A 330 3.88 -3.91 23.50
N LEU A 331 4.27 -4.09 22.23
CA LEU A 331 5.67 -4.37 21.87
C LEU A 331 6.60 -3.23 22.32
N PHE A 332 6.24 -1.98 22.05
CA PHE A 332 7.03 -0.83 22.49
C PHE A 332 7.04 -0.62 23.99
N VAL A 333 5.93 -0.92 24.70
CA VAL A 333 5.91 -0.89 26.17
C VAL A 333 6.83 -1.98 26.75
N ALA A 334 6.80 -3.18 26.18
CA ALA A 334 7.70 -4.26 26.59
C ALA A 334 9.16 -3.84 26.38
N GLU A 335 9.50 -3.28 25.21
CA GLU A 335 10.84 -2.78 24.91
C GLU A 335 11.26 -1.64 25.84
N PHE A 336 10.35 -0.71 26.15
CA PHE A 336 10.61 0.37 27.11
C PHE A 336 10.96 -0.18 28.50
N VAL A 337 10.24 -1.20 28.97
CA VAL A 337 10.49 -1.82 30.27
C VAL A 337 11.81 -2.61 30.28
N THR A 338 12.07 -3.43 29.26
CA THR A 338 13.29 -4.26 29.18
C THR A 338 14.56 -3.42 29.05
N THR A 339 14.47 -2.27 28.39
CA THR A 339 15.60 -1.33 28.19
C THR A 339 15.73 -0.26 29.27
N GLN A 340 14.92 -0.35 30.35
CA GLN A 340 14.87 0.60 31.46
C GLN A 340 14.67 2.05 30.97
N GLY A 341 13.68 2.25 30.11
CA GLY A 341 13.34 3.56 29.56
C GLY A 341 14.08 3.92 28.27
N PHE A 342 14.40 2.93 27.42
CA PHE A 342 15.24 3.08 26.22
C PHE A 342 16.68 3.51 26.49
N HIS A 343 17.17 3.34 27.72
CA HIS A 343 18.54 3.70 28.07
C HIS A 343 19.54 2.56 27.84
N HIS A 344 19.09 1.31 27.85
CA HIS A 344 19.95 0.13 27.79
C HIS A 344 19.46 -0.86 26.72
N PHE A 345 19.93 -0.69 25.48
CA PHE A 345 19.70 -1.68 24.42
C PHE A 345 20.72 -2.81 24.53
N PRO A 346 20.30 -4.09 24.47
CA PRO A 346 21.22 -5.21 24.41
C PRO A 346 21.89 -5.20 23.02
N HIS A 347 23.14 -4.74 22.95
CA HIS A 347 23.98 -4.83 21.75
C HIS A 347 24.58 -6.24 21.59
#